data_AF-A0A975YLU3-F1
#
_entry.id   AF-A0A975YLU3-F1
#
_cell.length_a   1.000
_cell.length_b   1.000
_cell.length_c   1.000
_cell.angle_alpha   90.00
_cell.angle_beta   90.00
_cell.angle_gamma   90.00
#
_symmetry.space_group_name_H-M   'P 1'
#
loop_
_entity.id
_entity.type
_entity.pdbx_description
1 polymer ?
#
loop_
_entity_poly.entity_id
_entity_poly.type
_entity_poly.pdbx_seq_one_letter_code
_entity_poly.pdbx_strand_id
1 'polypeptide(L)'
;MLPFIIAFVFMLALGKKLMVPDRWLVVLSVVLLLCYLTTSLSAIPVLITLFVAAPFLIPIRYSDKTHALFGLCVVLPLVGELIY
;
A
#
# COMPACT_ATOMS: atom_id res chain seq x y z
N MET A 1 -16.36 1.06 -0.51
CA MET A 1 -15.87 2.41 -0.10
C MET A 1 -15.18 2.41 1.26
N LEU A 2 -15.81 1.94 2.34
CA LEU A 2 -15.19 1.88 3.68
C LEU A 2 -13.81 1.17 3.75
N PRO A 3 -13.59 -0.02 3.16
CA PRO A 3 -12.28 -0.69 3.21
C PRO A 3 -11.18 0.07 2.47
N PHE A 4 -11.54 0.82 1.42
CA PHE A 4 -10.59 1.66 0.68
C PHE A 4 -10.09 2.81 1.54
N ILE A 5 -10.99 3.51 2.23
CA ILE A 5 -10.63 4.63 3.12
C ILE A 5 -9.70 4.13 4.23
N ILE A 6 -9.99 2.97 4.83
CA ILE A 6 -9.14 2.37 5.86
C ILE A 6 -7.76 2.02 5.29
N ALA A 7 -7.70 1.36 4.13
CA ALA A 7 -6.44 1.01 3.48
C ALA A 7 -5.61 2.26 3.17
N PHE A 8 -6.25 3.32 2.70
CA PHE A 8 -5.61 4.60 2.40
C PHE A 8 -5.02 5.27 3.64
N VAL A 9 -5.80 5.36 4.72
CA VAL A 9 -5.33 5.94 5.99
C VAL A 9 -4.20 5.10 6.58
N PHE A 10 -4.33 3.77 6.53
CA PHE A 10 -3.32 2.85 7.04
C PHE A 10 -2.02 2.95 6.25
N MET A 11 -2.11 3.06 4.93
CA MET A 11 -0.98 3.27 4.04
C MET A 11 -0.24 4.59 4.35
N LEU A 12 -0.96 5.69 4.53
CA LEU A 12 -0.38 6.96 4.91
C LEU A 12 0.30 6.90 6.28
N ALA A 13 -0.38 6.32 7.28
CA ALA A 13 0.16 6.18 8.62
C ALA A 13 1.42 5.30 8.65
N LEU A 14 1.39 4.17 7.94
CA LEU A 14 2.52 3.25 7.86
C LEU A 14 3.69 3.89 7.09
N GLY A 15 3.41 4.55 5.98
CA GLY A 15 4.44 5.23 5.19
C GLY A 15 5.13 6.36 5.94
N LYS A 16 4.39 7.17 6.71
CA LYS A 16 4.98 8.17 7.61
C LYS A 16 5.85 7.51 8.68
N LYS A 17 5.38 6.40 9.26
CA LYS A 17 6.13 5.64 10.29
C LYS A 17 7.41 4.99 9.74
N LEU A 18 7.40 4.61 8.46
CA LEU A 18 8.53 4.03 7.73
C LEU A 18 9.46 5.09 7.12
N MET A 19 9.19 6.38 7.34
CA MET A 19 9.96 7.49 6.75
C MET A 19 10.02 7.41 5.21
N VAL A 20 8.98 6.88 4.58
CA VAL A 20 8.87 6.83 3.12
C VAL A 20 8.78 8.26 2.58
N PRO A 21 9.57 8.62 1.55
CA PRO A 21 9.51 9.96 0.97
C PRO A 21 8.09 10.28 0.50
N ASP A 22 7.59 11.47 0.85
CA ASP A 22 6.18 11.85 0.58
C ASP A 22 5.83 11.74 -0.91
N ARG A 23 6.80 11.96 -1.81
CA ARG A 23 6.63 11.78 -3.27
C ARG A 23 6.18 10.36 -3.62
N TRP A 24 6.77 9.34 -3.01
CA TRP A 24 6.41 7.94 -3.25
C TRP A 24 5.04 7.59 -2.68
N LEU A 25 4.71 8.13 -1.50
CA LEU A 25 3.38 7.99 -0.90
C LEU A 25 2.29 8.58 -1.79
N VAL A 26 2.53 9.77 -2.37
CA VAL A 26 1.61 10.42 -3.31
C VAL A 26 1.47 9.61 -4.60
N VAL A 27 2.57 9.11 -5.16
CA VAL A 27 2.50 8.28 -6.38
C VAL A 27 1.67 7.03 -6.13
N LEU A 28 1.97 6.30 -5.05
CA LEU A 28 1.25 5.05 -4.74
C LEU A 28 -0.23 5.30 -4.40
N SER A 29 -0.56 6.40 -3.73
CA SER A 29 -1.94 6.75 -3.40
C SER A 29 -2.76 7.10 -4.65
N VAL A 30 -2.16 7.81 -5.60
CA VAL A 30 -2.76 8.09 -6.91
C VAL A 30 -2.94 6.82 -7.72
N VAL A 31 -1.96 5.91 -7.73
CA VAL A 31 -2.07 4.60 -8.41
C VAL A 31 -3.20 3.76 -7.80
N LEU A 32 -3.31 3.72 -6.47
CA LEU A 32 -4.38 3.00 -5.76
C LEU A 32 -5.75 3.55 -6.14
N LEU A 33 -5.88 4.89 -6.18
CA LEU A 33 -7.10 5.58 -6.55
C LEU A 33 -7.48 5.28 -7.99
N LEU A 34 -6.53 5.39 -8.93
CA LEU A 34 -6.74 5.07 -10.35
C LEU A 34 -7.18 3.63 -10.55
N CYS A 35 -6.54 2.67 -9.88
CA CYS A 35 -6.93 1.25 -9.96
C CYS A 35 -8.35 1.04 -9.44
N TYR A 36 -8.70 1.64 -8.30
CA TYR A 36 -10.05 1.55 -7.73
C TYR A 36 -11.11 2.27 -8.57
N LEU A 37 -10.74 3.31 -9.31
CA LEU A 37 -11.65 4.05 -10.18
C LEU A 37 -11.90 3.32 -11.51
N THR A 38 -10.85 2.72 -12.07
CA THR A 38 -10.88 2.02 -13.36
C THR A 38 -11.39 0.59 -13.24
N THR A 39 -11.25 0.00 -12.05
CA THR A 39 -11.47 -1.41 -11.80
C THR A 39 -12.22 -1.54 -10.47
N SER A 40 -13.27 -2.35 -10.40
CA SER A 40 -14.07 -2.55 -9.17
C SER A 40 -13.36 -3.44 -8.15
N LEU A 41 -12.07 -3.16 -7.91
CA LEU A 41 -11.16 -3.96 -7.09
C LEU A 41 -11.53 -3.85 -5.62
N SER A 42 -11.41 -4.97 -4.91
CA SER A 42 -11.54 -4.95 -3.46
C SER A 42 -10.28 -4.36 -2.81
N ALA A 43 -10.48 -3.41 -1.90
CA ALA A 43 -9.38 -2.84 -1.10
C ALA A 43 -8.93 -3.76 0.06
N ILE A 44 -9.66 -4.86 0.29
CA ILE A 44 -9.41 -5.85 1.33
C ILE A 44 -8.02 -6.51 1.19
N PRO A 45 -7.61 -7.05 0.03
CA PRO A 45 -6.30 -7.66 -0.14
C PRO A 45 -5.13 -6.67 0.07
N VAL A 46 -5.29 -5.41 -0.35
CA VAL A 46 -4.32 -4.34 -0.05
C VAL A 46 -4.19 -4.11 1.46
N LEU A 47 -5.33 -4.09 2.17
CA LEU A 47 -5.33 -3.91 3.61
C LEU A 47 -4.65 -5.08 4.33
N ILE A 48 -4.97 -6.32 3.95
CA ILE A 48 -4.40 -7.55 4.55
C ILE A 48 -2.89 -7.58 4.36
N THR A 49 -2.41 -7.35 3.14
CA THR A 49 -0.98 -7.35 2.83
C THR A 49 -0.23 -6.26 3.58
N LEU A 50 -0.78 -5.04 3.68
CA LEU A 50 -0.20 -3.98 4.51
C LEU A 50 -0.16 -4.37 5.99
N PHE A 51 -1.23 -4.98 6.52
CA PHE A 51 -1.32 -5.32 7.93
C PHE A 51 -0.33 -6.43 8.31
N VAL A 52 -0.19 -7.44 7.44
CA VAL A 52 0.76 -8.54 7.62
C VAL A 52 2.19 -8.06 7.42
N ALA A 53 2.46 -7.19 6.44
CA ALA A 53 3.81 -6.70 6.15
C ALA A 53 4.28 -5.61 7.13
N ALA A 54 3.36 -4.85 7.74
CA ALA A 54 3.66 -3.79 8.71
C ALA A 54 4.69 -4.18 9.79
N PRO A 55 4.52 -5.28 10.56
CA PRO A 55 5.48 -5.68 11.58
C PRO A 55 6.87 -6.00 11.02
N PHE A 56 6.97 -6.48 9.77
CA PHE A 56 8.25 -6.80 9.14
C PHE A 56 8.96 -5.58 8.56
N LEU A 57 8.22 -4.56 8.14
CA LEU A 57 8.76 -3.31 7.58
C LEU A 57 9.34 -2.38 8.66
N ILE A 58 8.75 -2.36 9.86
CA ILE A 58 9.19 -1.50 10.98
C ILE A 58 10.67 -1.69 11.37
N PRO A 59 11.20 -2.91 11.56
CA PRO A 59 12.60 -3.10 11.97
C PRO A 59 13.60 -2.71 10.87
N ILE A 60 13.19 -2.75 9.60
CA ILE A 60 14.05 -2.42 8.46
C ILE A 60 13.92 -0.97 7.99
N ARG A 61 13.19 -0.09 8.71
CA ARG A 61 12.78 1.26 8.25
C ARG A 61 13.88 2.15 7.66
N TYR A 62 15.14 1.90 8.00
CA TYR A 62 16.30 2.67 7.51
C TYR A 62 16.95 2.10 6.24
N SER A 63 16.47 0.95 5.77
CA SER A 63 16.97 0.33 4.54
C SER A 63 16.23 0.90 3.33
N ASP A 64 16.97 1.25 2.27
CA ASP A 64 16.39 1.64 0.97
C ASP A 64 15.42 0.59 0.41
N LYS A 65 15.60 -0.68 0.80
CA LYS A 65 14.74 -1.80 0.38
C LYS A 65 13.32 -1.70 0.95
N THR A 66 13.12 -0.94 2.03
CA THR A 66 11.81 -0.80 2.70
C THR A 66 10.80 -0.09 1.81
N HIS A 67 11.23 0.89 1.03
CA HIS A 67 10.37 1.61 0.10
C HIS A 67 9.89 0.71 -1.04
N ALA A 68 10.79 -0.12 -1.57
CA ALA A 68 10.45 -1.10 -2.60
C ALA A 68 9.49 -2.17 -2.06
N LEU A 69 9.75 -2.70 -0.86
CA LEU A 69 8.87 -3.68 -0.21
C LEU A 69 7.50 -3.09 0.11
N PHE A 70 7.44 -1.84 0.57
CA PHE A 70 6.19 -1.13 0.83
C PHE A 70 5.37 -0.95 -0.45
N GLY A 71 6.00 -0.50 -1.53
CA GLY A 71 5.35 -0.42 -2.84
C GLY A 71 4.86 -1.77 -3.36
N LEU A 72 5.65 -2.83 -3.14
CA LEU A 72 5.29 -4.19 -3.53
C LEU A 72 4.08 -4.71 -2.74
N CYS A 73 3.97 -4.40 -1.44
CA CYS A 73 2.79 -4.74 -0.64
C CYS A 73 1.51 -4.08 -1.15
N VAL A 74 1.63 -2.93 -1.81
CA VAL A 74 0.49 -2.20 -2.37
C VAL A 74 0.13 -2.75 -3.76
N VAL A 75 1.13 -3.00 -4.60
CA VAL A 75 0.94 -3.37 -6.02
C VAL A 75 0.64 -4.86 -6.20
N LEU A 76 1.28 -5.74 -5.42
CA LEU A 76 1.09 -7.19 -5.52
C LEU A 76 -0.39 -7.64 -5.40
N PRO A 77 -1.17 -7.19 -4.38
CA PRO A 77 -2.58 -7.53 -4.29
C PRO A 77 -3.43 -6.93 -5.41
N LEU A 78 -3.06 -5.75 -5.94
CA LEU A 78 -3.74 -5.14 -7.09
C LEU A 78 -3.57 -5.98 -8.35
N VAL A 79 -2.37 -6.51 -8.58
CA VAL A 79 -2.09 -7.40 -9.72
C VAL A 79 -2.83 -8.73 -9.57
N GLY A 80 -2.89 -9.29 -8.36
CA GLY A 80 -3.61 -10.54 -8.09
C GLY A 80 -5.11 -10.45 -8.41
N GLU A 81 -5.74 -9.34 -8.08
CA GLU A 81 -7.15 -9.10 -8.40
C GLU A 81 -7.41 -8.64 -9.84
N LEU A 82 -6.36 -8.27 -10.60
CA LEU A 82 -6.51 -7.96 -12.03
C LEU A 82 -6.51 -9.23 -12.91
N ILE A 83 -5.92 -10.32 -12.41
CA ILE A 83 -5.75 -11.58 -13.15
C ILE A 83 -6.94 -12.53 -12.92
N TYR A 84 -7.68 -12.34 -11.83
CA TYR A 84 -8.89 -13.10 -11.47
C TYR A 84 -10.16 -12.35 -11.86
#